data_AF-A0A2A5SZN9-F1
#
_entry.id   AF-A0A2A5SZN9-F1
#
_cell.length_a   1.000
_cell.length_b   1.000
_cell.length_c   1.000
_cell.angle_alpha   90.00
_cell.angle_beta   90.00
_cell.angle_gamma   90.00
#
_symmetry.space_group_name_H-M   'P 1'
#
loop_
_entity.id
_entity.type
_entity.pdbx_description
1 polymer ?
#
loop_
_entity_poly.entity_id
_entity_poly.type
_entity_poly.pdbx_seq_one_letter_code
_entity_poly.pdbx_strand_id
1 'polypeptide(L)'
;MTIVIAFHQSGYRDFKTYYIHFVCRYLTNEFPELVSYTRMLKLMQCVLVSICSYLTHHQVSPTGIAFVDSSKLQVGHNLRILRHQVFKCTSKRGKGTMWWLYRGKLHLMINDQGGIISVKEMTDPVADRKLVSEMTDELWSFFIRRYKVIFLVHWNWNLQTRE
;
A
#
# COMPACT_ATOMS: atom_id res chain seq x y z
N MET A 1 -0.21 -11.16 -7.94
CA MET A 1 0.69 -9.98 -7.93
C MET A 1 1.56 -9.96 -9.18
N THR A 2 2.30 -11.04 -9.46
CA THR A 2 3.32 -11.16 -10.52
C THR A 2 2.84 -10.71 -11.91
N ILE A 3 1.68 -11.20 -12.37
CA ILE A 3 1.14 -10.84 -13.69
C ILE A 3 0.94 -9.32 -13.86
N VAL A 4 0.55 -8.62 -12.78
CA VAL A 4 0.32 -7.16 -12.78
C VAL A 4 1.63 -6.39 -12.77
N ILE A 5 2.63 -6.87 -12.02
CA ILE A 5 3.97 -6.27 -12.00
C ILE A 5 4.61 -6.40 -13.39
N ALA A 6 4.56 -7.61 -13.96
CA ALA A 6 5.05 -7.88 -15.30
C ALA A 6 4.32 -7.04 -16.37
N PHE A 7 3.02 -6.77 -16.21
CA PHE A 7 2.32 -5.84 -17.10
C PHE A 7 2.97 -4.46 -17.11
N HIS A 8 3.25 -3.88 -15.94
CA HIS A 8 3.89 -2.57 -15.85
C HIS A 8 5.31 -2.54 -16.44
N GLN A 9 6.03 -3.66 -16.37
CA GLN A 9 7.37 -3.80 -16.96
C GLN A 9 7.35 -4.10 -18.47
N SER A 10 6.26 -4.70 -18.97
CA SER A 10 6.16 -5.18 -20.35
C SER A 10 5.93 -4.08 -21.40
N GLY A 11 5.59 -2.85 -20.97
CA GLY A 11 5.33 -1.74 -21.88
C GLY A 11 4.02 -1.82 -22.68
N TYR A 12 3.17 -2.83 -22.41
CA TYR A 12 1.84 -2.91 -23.02
C TYR A 12 0.96 -1.74 -22.58
N ARG A 13 0.24 -1.14 -23.53
CA ARG A 13 -0.60 0.04 -23.26
C ARG A 13 -1.88 -0.32 -22.51
N ASP A 14 -2.43 -1.50 -22.78
CA ASP A 14 -3.69 -1.95 -22.18
C ASP A 14 -3.56 -3.36 -21.59
N PHE A 15 -4.13 -3.52 -20.40
CA PHE A 15 -4.03 -4.78 -19.65
C PHE A 15 -4.79 -5.93 -20.33
N LYS A 16 -5.84 -5.62 -21.09
CA LYS A 16 -6.66 -6.64 -21.75
C LYS A 16 -5.86 -7.36 -22.84
N THR A 17 -5.18 -6.61 -23.69
CA THR A 17 -4.32 -7.14 -24.75
C THR A 17 -3.16 -7.93 -24.15
N TYR A 18 -2.49 -7.36 -23.15
CA TYR A 18 -1.43 -8.06 -22.41
C TYR A 18 -1.94 -9.40 -21.83
N TYR A 19 -3.07 -9.40 -21.13
CA TYR A 19 -3.57 -10.59 -20.48
C TYR A 19 -4.00 -11.67 -21.49
N ILE A 20 -4.82 -11.31 -22.47
CA ILE A 20 -5.41 -12.28 -23.40
C ILE A 20 -4.38 -12.77 -24.43
N HIS A 21 -3.59 -11.87 -25.00
CA HIS A 21 -2.71 -12.21 -26.12
C HIS A 21 -1.30 -12.62 -25.69
N PHE A 22 -0.83 -12.17 -24.53
CA PHE A 22 0.49 -12.53 -24.01
C PHE A 22 0.40 -13.58 -22.90
N VAL A 23 -0.27 -13.26 -21.79
CA VAL A 23 -0.30 -14.14 -20.60
C VAL A 23 -1.03 -15.46 -20.89
N CYS A 24 -2.27 -15.40 -21.40
CA CYS A 24 -3.05 -16.60 -21.70
C CYS A 24 -2.50 -17.46 -22.85
N ARG A 25 -1.50 -16.97 -23.60
CA ARG A 25 -0.95 -17.67 -24.77
C ARG A 25 0.46 -18.21 -24.54
N TYR A 26 1.30 -17.46 -23.84
CA TYR A 26 2.71 -17.79 -23.66
C TYR A 26 3.08 -18.12 -22.22
N LEU A 27 2.29 -17.70 -21.23
CA LEU A 27 2.59 -17.90 -19.80
C LEU A 27 1.68 -18.92 -19.12
N THR A 28 0.97 -19.75 -19.89
CA THR A 28 0.07 -20.78 -19.33
C THR A 28 0.82 -21.85 -18.56
N ASN A 29 2.07 -22.14 -18.93
CA ASN A 29 2.90 -23.11 -18.22
C ASN A 29 3.36 -22.60 -16.84
N GLU A 30 3.62 -21.29 -16.74
CA GLU A 30 3.99 -20.62 -15.48
C GLU A 30 2.79 -20.40 -14.55
N PHE A 31 1.59 -20.30 -15.13
CA PHE A 31 0.33 -20.07 -14.41
C PHE A 31 -0.74 -21.06 -14.87
N PRO A 32 -0.65 -22.35 -14.48
CA PRO A 32 -1.55 -23.39 -14.97
C PRO A 32 -3.02 -23.14 -14.60
N GLU A 33 -3.29 -22.45 -13.49
CA GLU A 33 -4.63 -22.08 -13.04
C GLU A 33 -5.00 -20.63 -13.41
N LEU A 34 -4.82 -20.28 -14.68
CA LEU A 34 -5.15 -18.95 -15.19
C LEU A 34 -6.66 -18.69 -15.12
N VAL A 35 -7.05 -17.65 -14.40
CA VAL A 35 -8.47 -17.25 -14.29
C VAL A 35 -8.95 -16.54 -15.56
N SER A 36 -10.26 -16.41 -15.75
CA SER A 36 -10.78 -15.59 -16.85
C SER A 36 -10.40 -14.11 -16.66
N TYR A 37 -10.26 -13.36 -17.76
CA TYR A 37 -9.94 -11.92 -17.73
C TYR A 37 -10.84 -11.13 -16.76
N THR A 38 -12.15 -11.40 -16.76
CA THR A 38 -13.11 -10.74 -15.87
C THR A 38 -12.83 -11.05 -14.40
N ARG A 39 -12.41 -12.28 -14.08
CA ARG A 39 -12.02 -12.67 -12.72
C ARG A 39 -10.65 -12.07 -12.35
N MET A 40 -9.71 -12.01 -13.30
CA MET A 40 -8.42 -11.33 -13.12
C MET A 40 -8.60 -9.86 -12.76
N LEU A 41 -9.47 -9.13 -13.45
CA LEU A 41 -9.76 -7.72 -13.12
C LEU A 41 -10.27 -7.54 -11.68
N LYS A 42 -11.10 -8.47 -11.18
CA LYS A 42 -11.54 -8.45 -9.79
C LYS A 42 -10.39 -8.70 -8.83
N LEU A 43 -9.52 -9.66 -9.13
CA LEU A 43 -8.33 -9.96 -8.32
C LEU A 43 -7.33 -8.79 -8.32
N MET A 44 -7.17 -8.09 -9.44
CA MET A 44 -6.35 -6.88 -9.54
C MET A 44 -6.80 -5.77 -8.60
N GLN A 45 -8.08 -5.72 -8.21
CA GLN A 45 -8.53 -4.74 -7.23
C GLN A 45 -8.03 -5.07 -5.81
N CYS A 46 -7.78 -6.34 -5.51
CA CYS A 46 -7.22 -6.79 -4.23
C CYS A 46 -5.68 -6.65 -4.16
N VAL A 47 -5.02 -6.54 -5.32
CA VAL A 47 -3.55 -6.42 -5.44
C VAL A 47 -3.01 -5.22 -4.65
N LEU A 48 -3.74 -4.10 -4.62
CA LEU A 48 -3.35 -2.92 -3.82
C LEU A 48 -3.23 -3.25 -2.33
N VAL A 49 -4.20 -3.97 -1.76
CA VAL A 49 -4.18 -4.37 -0.34
C VAL A 49 -2.98 -5.26 -0.06
N SER A 50 -2.68 -6.21 -0.96
CA SER A 50 -1.51 -7.07 -0.86
C SER A 50 -0.19 -6.29 -0.96
N ILE A 51 -0.09 -5.30 -1.85
CA ILE A 51 1.08 -4.41 -1.94
C ILE A 51 1.24 -3.61 -0.66
N CYS A 52 0.18 -2.98 -0.16
CA CYS A 52 0.24 -2.22 1.09
C CYS A 52 0.71 -3.10 2.24
N SER A 53 0.15 -4.31 2.37
CA SER A 53 0.58 -5.28 3.39
C SER A 53 2.07 -5.65 3.25
N TYR A 54 2.55 -5.89 2.03
CA TYR A 54 3.95 -6.19 1.77
C TYR A 54 4.87 -5.01 2.11
N LEU A 55 4.50 -3.79 1.69
CA LEU A 55 5.28 -2.59 1.99
C LEU A 55 5.33 -2.29 3.49
N THR A 56 4.23 -2.50 4.21
CA THR A 56 4.18 -2.39 5.67
C THR A 56 5.09 -3.40 6.35
N HIS A 57 5.26 -4.60 5.79
CA HIS A 57 6.20 -5.59 6.31
C HIS A 57 7.67 -5.20 6.09
N HIS A 58 7.97 -4.53 4.97
CA HIS A 58 9.32 -4.11 4.61
C HIS A 58 9.66 -2.67 5.07
N GLN A 59 9.06 -2.21 6.16
CA GLN A 59 9.35 -0.89 6.70
C GLN A 59 10.79 -0.76 7.18
N VAL A 60 11.43 0.33 6.79
CA VAL A 60 12.79 0.69 7.14
C VAL A 60 12.78 1.69 8.28
N SER A 61 13.88 1.74 9.01
CA SER A 61 14.03 2.69 10.10
C SER A 61 14.04 4.14 9.57
N PRO A 62 13.30 5.06 10.22
CA PRO A 62 13.40 6.48 9.91
C PRO A 62 14.84 6.98 10.13
N THR A 63 15.37 7.70 9.15
CA THR A 63 16.76 8.20 9.16
C THR A 63 16.75 9.73 9.23
N GLY A 64 16.46 10.29 10.40
CA GLY A 64 16.48 11.74 10.69
C GLY A 64 15.41 12.58 9.96
N ILE A 65 15.35 12.49 8.63
CA ILE A 65 14.46 13.21 7.73
C ILE A 65 13.50 12.19 7.08
N ALA A 66 12.23 12.55 7.00
CA ALA A 66 11.20 11.77 6.34
C ALA A 66 10.37 12.66 5.42
N PHE A 67 10.11 12.18 4.21
CA PHE A 67 9.25 12.79 3.23
C PHE A 67 7.87 12.15 3.28
N VAL A 68 6.82 12.97 3.28
CA VAL A 68 5.43 12.51 3.23
C VAL A 68 4.87 12.91 1.87
N ASP A 69 4.33 11.95 1.14
CA ASP A 69 3.54 12.20 -0.06
C ASP A 69 2.17 11.51 0.01
N SER A 70 1.20 12.04 -0.74
CA SER A 70 -0.14 11.48 -0.81
C SER A 70 -0.60 11.33 -2.26
N SER A 71 -1.05 10.12 -2.60
CA SER A 71 -1.58 9.80 -3.92
C SER A 71 -3.07 9.51 -3.87
N LYS A 72 -3.82 10.07 -4.82
CA LYS A 72 -5.27 9.84 -4.95
C LYS A 72 -5.51 8.48 -5.61
N LEU A 73 -6.13 7.54 -4.88
CA LEU A 73 -6.56 6.26 -5.43
C LEU A 73 -7.98 6.36 -5.97
N GLN A 74 -8.15 6.16 -7.28
CA GLN A 74 -9.47 6.04 -7.89
C GLN A 74 -9.90 4.57 -7.90
N VAL A 75 -10.86 4.25 -7.05
CA VAL A 75 -11.19 2.86 -6.73
C VAL A 75 -12.24 2.26 -7.67
N GLY A 76 -12.93 3.09 -8.45
CA GLY A 76 -13.77 2.61 -9.54
C GLY A 76 -14.72 3.65 -10.09
N HIS A 77 -15.57 3.22 -11.02
CA HIS A 77 -16.66 4.03 -11.56
C HIS A 77 -17.87 4.06 -10.61
N ASN A 78 -18.56 5.20 -10.57
CA ASN A 78 -19.72 5.42 -9.70
C ASN A 78 -20.80 4.34 -9.80
N LEU A 79 -21.06 3.86 -11.02
CA LEU A 79 -22.11 2.87 -11.29
C LEU A 79 -21.85 1.53 -10.58
N ARG A 80 -20.61 1.26 -10.17
CA ARG A 80 -20.21 -0.02 -9.56
C ARG A 80 -19.93 0.09 -8.06
N ILE A 81 -20.13 1.26 -7.44
CA ILE A 81 -19.87 1.48 -6.00
C ILE A 81 -20.63 0.47 -5.13
N LEU A 82 -21.92 0.23 -5.41
CA LEU A 82 -22.76 -0.66 -4.60
C LEU A 82 -22.29 -2.13 -4.60
N ARG A 83 -21.51 -2.53 -5.61
CA ARG A 83 -20.97 -3.90 -5.75
C ARG A 83 -19.50 -3.98 -5.32
N HIS A 84 -18.91 -2.87 -4.92
CA HIS A 84 -17.50 -2.78 -4.59
C HIS A 84 -17.25 -3.22 -3.14
N GLN A 85 -16.68 -4.41 -2.95
CA GLN A 85 -16.48 -4.99 -1.60
C GLN A 85 -15.09 -4.69 -1.01
N VAL A 86 -14.05 -4.57 -1.85
CA VAL A 86 -12.64 -4.53 -1.40
C VAL A 86 -12.31 -3.28 -0.59
N PHE A 87 -12.87 -2.13 -0.98
CA PHE A 87 -12.59 -0.82 -0.38
C PHE A 87 -13.84 -0.22 0.28
N LYS A 88 -14.85 -1.05 0.57
CA LYS A 88 -16.15 -0.58 1.10
C LYS A 88 -15.99 0.25 2.38
N CYS A 89 -14.99 -0.10 3.20
CA CYS A 89 -14.66 0.57 4.46
C CYS A 89 -13.46 1.54 4.35
N THR A 90 -12.82 1.63 3.18
CA THR A 90 -11.56 2.37 2.95
C THR A 90 -11.69 3.47 1.89
N SER A 91 -12.85 3.59 1.25
CA SER A 91 -13.10 4.61 0.25
C SER A 91 -14.49 5.20 0.42
N LYS A 92 -14.61 6.49 0.13
CA LYS A 92 -15.88 7.21 0.16
C LYS A 92 -16.16 7.90 -1.16
N ARG A 93 -17.43 8.18 -1.39
CA ARG A 93 -17.88 8.92 -2.57
C ARG A 93 -17.62 10.41 -2.33
N GLY A 94 -16.72 11.00 -3.11
CA GLY A 94 -16.40 12.43 -3.08
C GLY A 94 -16.84 13.12 -4.36
N LYS A 95 -17.16 14.43 -4.28
CA LYS A 95 -17.49 15.23 -5.47
C LYS A 95 -16.20 15.78 -6.08
N GLY A 96 -15.91 15.40 -7.33
CA GLY A 96 -14.84 16.01 -8.13
C GLY A 96 -15.38 17.21 -8.92
N THR A 97 -14.48 17.91 -9.62
CA THR A 97 -14.80 19.07 -10.47
C THR A 97 -15.83 18.78 -11.55
N MET A 98 -15.86 17.54 -12.05
CA MET A 98 -16.71 17.13 -13.17
C MET A 98 -17.78 16.10 -12.77
N TRP A 99 -17.45 15.15 -11.88
CA TRP A 99 -18.34 14.05 -11.49
C TRP A 99 -18.07 13.61 -10.05
N TRP A 100 -19.03 12.92 -9.43
CA TRP A 100 -18.80 12.16 -8.21
C TRP A 100 -17.80 11.03 -8.49
N LEU A 101 -16.94 10.69 -7.53
CA LEU A 101 -15.92 9.65 -7.70
C LEU A 101 -15.77 8.88 -6.38
N TYR A 102 -15.59 7.57 -6.47
CA TYR A 102 -15.26 6.73 -5.31
C TYR A 102 -13.73 6.67 -5.18
N ARG A 103 -13.20 7.30 -4.14
CA ARG A 103 -11.75 7.53 -4.00
C ARG A 103 -11.30 7.31 -2.56
N GLY A 104 -10.07 6.83 -2.43
CA GLY A 104 -9.28 6.84 -1.20
C GLY A 104 -8.01 7.67 -1.39
N LYS A 105 -7.32 7.97 -0.30
CA LYS A 105 -5.96 8.54 -0.34
C LYS A 105 -4.99 7.52 0.23
N LEU A 106 -3.87 7.33 -0.45
CA LEU A 106 -2.73 6.58 0.06
C LEU A 106 -1.65 7.58 0.46
N HIS A 107 -1.21 7.50 1.71
CA HIS A 107 -0.10 8.30 2.22
C HIS A 107 1.12 7.40 2.38
N LEU A 108 2.24 7.89 1.88
CA LEU A 108 3.52 7.20 1.88
C LEU A 108 4.55 8.07 2.59
N MET A 109 5.25 7.48 3.56
CA MET A 109 6.41 8.08 4.20
C MET A 109 7.68 7.36 3.77
N ILE A 110 8.66 8.14 3.32
CA ILE A 110 9.94 7.63 2.82
C ILE A 110 11.06 8.37 3.54
N ASN A 111 12.15 7.69 3.89
CA ASN A 111 13.35 8.35 4.38
C ASN A 111 14.15 9.00 3.22
N ASP A 112 15.20 9.73 3.56
CA ASP A 112 16.15 10.34 2.63
C ASP A 112 16.91 9.34 1.74
N GLN A 113 17.01 8.08 2.18
CA GLN A 113 17.64 6.99 1.44
C GLN A 113 16.67 6.22 0.52
N GLY A 114 15.40 6.66 0.41
CA GLY A 114 14.38 6.00 -0.41
C GLY A 114 13.71 4.78 0.22
N GLY A 115 14.01 4.47 1.49
CA GLY A 115 13.38 3.41 2.27
C GLY A 115 11.98 3.81 2.77
N ILE A 116 11.02 2.89 2.65
CA ILE A 116 9.64 3.12 3.09
C ILE A 116 9.57 3.03 4.60
N ILE A 117 9.11 4.10 5.24
CA ILE A 117 8.94 4.19 6.70
C ILE A 117 7.53 3.76 7.11
N SER A 118 6.50 4.24 6.40
CA SER A 118 5.10 3.94 6.70
C SER A 118 4.22 4.09 5.46
N VAL A 119 3.17 3.27 5.38
CA VAL A 119 2.14 3.32 4.34
C VAL A 119 0.78 3.31 5.03
N LYS A 120 -0.05 4.32 4.78
CA LYS A 120 -1.37 4.44 5.41
C LYS A 120 -2.43 4.77 4.36
N GLU A 121 -3.45 3.91 4.27
CA GLU A 121 -4.62 4.14 3.42
C GLU A 121 -5.72 4.81 4.26
N MET A 122 -6.34 5.86 3.74
CA MET A 122 -7.40 6.58 4.44
C MET A 122 -8.72 6.63 3.68
N THR A 123 -9.78 6.47 4.48
CA THR A 123 -11.19 6.39 4.08
C THR A 123 -11.89 7.74 3.94
N ASP A 124 -11.39 8.79 4.60
CA ASP A 124 -12.10 10.06 4.78
C ASP A 124 -11.28 11.28 4.34
N PRO A 125 -11.95 12.42 4.05
CA PRO A 125 -11.28 13.71 3.98
C PRO A 125 -10.95 14.19 5.40
N VAL A 126 -10.25 13.36 6.19
CA VAL A 126 -9.54 13.87 7.35
C VAL A 126 -8.50 14.82 6.80
N ALA A 127 -8.48 16.06 7.32
CA ALA A 127 -7.52 17.06 6.90
C ALA A 127 -6.11 16.44 6.96
N ASP A 128 -5.34 16.57 5.88
CA ASP A 128 -4.03 15.91 5.73
C ASP A 128 -3.12 16.19 6.95
N ARG A 129 -3.28 17.36 7.61
CA ARG A 129 -2.60 17.73 8.86
C ARG A 129 -2.81 16.74 10.01
N LYS A 130 -4.04 16.27 10.23
CA LYS A 130 -4.35 15.34 11.33
C LYS A 130 -3.75 13.96 11.05
N LEU A 131 -3.77 13.52 9.80
CA LEU A 131 -3.14 12.27 9.41
C LEU A 131 -1.61 12.35 9.53
N VAL A 132 -1.00 13.45 9.09
CA VAL A 132 0.44 13.66 9.29
C VAL A 132 0.79 13.59 10.77
N SER A 133 -0.03 14.17 11.65
CA SER A 133 0.14 14.02 13.11
C SER A 133 0.13 12.56 13.53
N GLU A 134 -0.88 11.77 13.12
CA GLU A 134 -0.97 10.36 13.48
C GLU A 134 0.23 9.53 12.97
N MET A 135 0.66 9.75 11.72
CA MET A 135 1.85 9.07 11.18
C MET A 135 3.14 9.48 11.92
N THR A 136 3.20 10.73 12.41
CA THR A 136 4.31 11.23 13.22
C THR A 136 4.30 10.65 14.64
N ASP A 137 3.11 10.49 15.24
CA ASP A 137 2.93 9.88 16.56
C ASP A 137 3.29 8.38 16.54
N GLU A 138 2.94 7.67 15.48
CA GLU A 138 3.36 6.27 15.25
C GLU A 138 4.90 6.18 15.13
N LEU A 139 5.54 7.14 14.45
CA LEU A 139 7.00 7.20 14.35
C LEU A 139 7.67 7.49 15.69
N TRP A 140 7.16 8.46 16.45
CA TRP A 140 7.66 8.74 17.80
C TRP A 140 7.50 7.54 18.72
N SER A 141 6.36 6.86 18.64
CA SER A 141 6.10 5.63 19.39
C SER A 141 7.08 4.52 19.03
N PHE A 142 7.42 4.38 17.74
CA PHE A 142 8.45 3.44 17.26
C PHE A 142 9.83 3.80 17.82
N PHE A 143 10.24 5.07 17.75
CA PHE A 143 11.50 5.52 18.33
C PHE A 143 11.56 5.24 19.83
N ILE A 144 10.55 5.64 20.60
CA ILE A 144 10.49 5.41 22.05
C ILE A 144 10.52 3.91 22.38
N ARG A 145 9.76 3.07 21.67
CA ARG A 145 9.82 1.61 21.84
C ARG A 145 11.21 1.06 21.56
N ARG A 146 11.87 1.54 20.50
CA ARG A 146 13.20 1.04 20.14
C ARG A 146 14.28 1.50 21.13
N TYR A 147 14.24 2.76 21.59
CA TYR A 147 15.13 3.21 22.65
C TYR A 147 14.84 2.50 23.98
N LYS A 148 13.57 2.20 24.30
CA LYS A 148 13.21 1.43 25.49
C LYS A 148 13.64 -0.03 25.39
N VAL A 149 13.57 -0.66 24.21
CA VAL A 149 14.10 -2.02 23.95
C VAL A 149 15.62 -2.03 23.99
N ILE A 150 16.30 -1.04 23.41
CA ILE A 150 17.77 -0.89 23.49
C ILE A 150 18.18 -0.67 24.95
N PHE A 151 17.48 0.18 25.70
CA PHE A 151 17.71 0.36 27.15
C PHE A 151 17.42 -0.92 27.93
N LEU A 152 16.36 -1.68 27.62
CA LEU A 152 16.05 -2.96 28.27
C LEU A 152 17.09 -4.04 27.95
N VAL A 153 17.56 -4.14 26.71
CA VAL A 153 18.60 -5.09 26.28
C VAL A 153 19.96 -4.71 26.88
N HIS A 154 20.30 -3.43 26.88
CA HIS A 154 21.52 -2.93 27.53
C HIS A 154 21.47 -3.06 29.06
N TRP A 155 20.30 -2.89 29.69
CA TRP A 155 20.13 -3.10 31.12
C TRP A 155 20.22 -4.58 31.51
N ASN A 156 19.65 -5.48 30.70
CA ASN A 156 19.71 -6.92 30.95
C ASN A 156 21.14 -7.49 30.79
N TRP A 157 21.91 -6.97 29.83
CA TRP A 157 23.33 -7.34 29.65
C TRP A 157 24.23 -6.92 30.82
N ASN A 158 23.94 -5.78 31.46
CA ASN A 158 24.70 -5.29 32.62
C ASN A 158 24.32 -6.00 33.94
N LEU A 159 23.17 -6.69 34.00
CA LEU A 159 22.77 -7.52 35.15
C LEU A 159 23.38 -8.93 35.08
N GLN A 160 23.58 -9.48 33.87
CA GLN A 160 24.16 -10.81 33.67
C GLN A 160 25.70 -10.87 33.87
N THR A 161 26.36 -9.73 34.03
CA THR A 161 27.83 -9.60 34.14
C THR A 161 28.30 -9.16 35.54
N ARG A 162 27.42 -9.23 36.55
CA ARG A 162 27.69 -8.86 37.96
C ARG A 162 27.51 -10.03 38.94
N GLU A 163 27.79 -11.25 38.50
CA GLU A 163 28.11 -12.38 39.40
C GLU A 163 29.60 -12.72 39.34
#